data_AF-A0AAJ6P0A6-F1
#
_entry.id   AF-A0AAJ6P0A6-F1
#
_cell.length_a   1.000
_cell.length_b   1.000
_cell.length_c   1.000
_cell.angle_alpha   90.00
_cell.angle_beta   90.00
_cell.angle_gamma   90.00
#
_symmetry.space_group_name_H-M   'P 1'
#
loop_
_entity.id
_entity.type
_entity.pdbx_description
1 polymer ?
#
loop_
_entity_poly.entity_id
_entity_poly.type
_entity_poly.pdbx_seq_one_letter_code
_entity_poly.pdbx_strand_id
1 'polypeptide(L)'
;MSDIWKNIQALRVAPGWLIEYNVFFDYEPISENMEWFYASCLLSASSQRDKKCFELVYEPEGDPDGQFVIYVFSFDGKNYANTTLLDIKKTKSKKKVIILIEEFMWGVKK
;
A
#
# COMPACT_ATOMS: atom_id res chain seq x y z
N MET A 1 -8.87 27.37 1.97
CA MET A 1 -9.81 26.31 1.54
C MET A 1 -9.20 24.99 1.94
N SER A 2 -9.90 24.26 2.81
CA SER A 2 -9.44 23.01 3.40
C SER A 2 -9.10 21.97 2.33
N ASP A 3 -8.23 21.02 2.67
CA ASP A 3 -7.76 19.89 1.84
C ASP A 3 -8.88 18.88 1.47
N ILE A 4 -10.10 19.35 1.21
CA ILE A 4 -11.29 18.55 0.87
C ILE A 4 -10.98 17.59 -0.28
N TRP A 5 -10.21 18.05 -1.26
CA TRP A 5 -9.78 17.28 -2.42
C TRP A 5 -9.05 15.97 -2.06
N LYS A 6 -8.37 15.88 -0.90
CA LYS A 6 -7.71 14.65 -0.42
C LYS A 6 -8.70 13.56 0.01
N ASN A 7 -9.96 13.92 0.29
CA ASN A 7 -11.00 12.98 0.70
C ASN A 7 -11.93 12.57 -0.46
N ILE A 8 -11.70 13.08 -1.67
CA ILE A 8 -12.56 12.78 -2.85
C ILE A 8 -12.05 11.55 -3.60
N GLN A 9 -10.73 11.40 -3.70
CA GLN A 9 -10.08 10.28 -4.38
C GLN A 9 -9.49 9.31 -3.35
N ALA A 10 -9.89 8.04 -3.42
CA ALA A 10 -9.50 7.04 -2.41
C ALA A 10 -7.99 6.77 -2.34
N LEU A 11 -7.27 6.81 -3.47
CA LEU A 11 -5.81 6.73 -3.52
C LEU A 11 -5.28 7.61 -4.67
N ARG A 12 -4.37 8.54 -4.37
CA ARG A 12 -3.69 9.37 -5.37
C ARG A 12 -2.31 8.82 -5.66
N VAL A 13 -2.06 8.46 -6.92
CA VAL A 13 -0.77 7.92 -7.38
C VAL A 13 0.17 9.05 -7.75
N ALA A 14 1.40 9.04 -7.21
CA ALA A 14 2.39 10.05 -7.51
C ALA A 14 3.00 9.84 -8.92
N PRO A 15 3.41 10.91 -9.62
CA PRO A 15 4.05 10.78 -10.93
C PRO A 15 5.31 9.90 -10.90
N GLY A 16 5.37 8.95 -11.83
CA GLY A 16 6.48 8.01 -11.94
C GLY A 16 6.29 6.69 -11.19
N TRP A 17 5.16 6.52 -10.49
CA TRP A 17 4.75 5.26 -9.90
C TRP A 17 3.89 4.44 -10.85
N LEU A 18 4.20 3.16 -10.95
CA LEU A 18 3.42 2.14 -11.64
C LEU A 18 2.68 1.31 -10.59
N ILE A 19 1.35 1.25 -10.68
CA ILE A 19 0.57 0.27 -9.92
C ILE A 19 0.71 -1.08 -10.60
N GLU A 20 1.26 -2.06 -9.89
CA GLU A 20 1.55 -3.40 -10.43
C GLU A 20 0.42 -4.39 -10.12
N TYR A 21 -0.20 -4.25 -8.94
CA TYR A 21 -1.34 -5.04 -8.51
C TYR A 21 -2.29 -4.19 -7.68
N ASN A 22 -3.60 -4.35 -7.86
CA ASN A 22 -4.59 -3.62 -7.05
C ASN A 22 -5.92 -4.38 -6.96
N VAL A 23 -6.12 -5.05 -5.83
CA VAL A 23 -7.37 -5.65 -5.37
C VAL A 23 -7.76 -5.09 -4.00
N PHE A 24 -7.25 -3.91 -3.64
CA PHE A 24 -7.56 -3.24 -2.38
C PHE A 24 -8.93 -2.56 -2.48
N PHE A 25 -9.98 -3.37 -2.37
CA PHE A 25 -11.38 -2.98 -2.55
C PHE A 25 -11.86 -2.00 -1.49
N ASP A 26 -12.92 -1.24 -1.79
CA ASP A 26 -13.53 -0.31 -0.83
C ASP A 26 -14.43 -0.99 0.25
N TYR A 27 -13.96 -2.08 0.85
CA TYR A 27 -14.63 -2.77 1.98
C TYR A 27 -13.73 -2.83 3.21
N GLU A 28 -14.32 -3.02 4.39
CA GLU A 28 -13.60 -3.36 5.62
C GLU A 28 -13.47 -4.88 5.74
N PRO A 29 -12.35 -5.40 6.25
CA PRO A 29 -12.15 -6.83 6.48
C PRO A 29 -13.00 -7.28 7.68
N ILE A 30 -14.03 -8.05 7.40
CA ILE A 30 -14.94 -8.66 8.37
C ILE A 30 -15.09 -10.15 8.05
N SER A 31 -15.57 -10.92 9.02
CA SER A 31 -15.72 -12.38 8.91
C SER A 31 -16.41 -12.84 7.62
N GLU A 32 -17.40 -12.09 7.14
CA GLU A 32 -18.21 -12.42 5.96
C GLU A 32 -17.49 -12.21 4.63
N ASN A 33 -16.43 -11.39 4.58
CA ASN A 33 -15.76 -11.00 3.34
C ASN A 33 -14.23 -11.20 3.36
N MET A 34 -13.71 -11.94 4.34
CA MET A 34 -12.26 -12.17 4.49
C MET A 34 -11.61 -12.81 3.26
N GLU A 35 -12.36 -13.57 2.47
CA GLU A 35 -11.89 -14.14 1.20
C GLU A 35 -11.37 -13.07 0.21
N TRP A 36 -11.87 -11.83 0.27
CA TRP A 36 -11.40 -10.74 -0.60
C TRP A 36 -10.05 -10.19 -0.14
N PHE A 37 -9.68 -10.45 1.11
CA PHE A 37 -8.40 -10.09 1.71
C PHE A 37 -7.45 -11.29 1.78
N TYR A 38 -7.88 -12.45 1.27
CA TYR A 38 -7.09 -13.67 1.13
C TYR A 38 -6.22 -13.58 -0.14
N ALA A 39 -5.18 -12.75 -0.08
CA ALA A 39 -4.28 -12.53 -1.19
C ALA A 39 -2.85 -12.34 -0.71
N SER A 40 -1.90 -12.85 -1.49
CA SER A 40 -0.47 -12.61 -1.28
C SER A 40 -0.08 -11.13 -1.42
N CYS A 41 -0.93 -10.32 -2.07
CA CYS A 41 -0.81 -8.87 -2.19
C CYS A 41 -2.19 -8.26 -2.42
N LEU A 42 -2.51 -7.15 -1.77
CA LEU A 42 -3.74 -6.36 -2.00
C LEU A 42 -3.46 -5.16 -2.91
N LEU A 43 -2.28 -4.56 -2.79
CA LEU A 43 -1.86 -3.43 -3.61
C LEU A 43 -0.34 -3.37 -3.64
N SER A 44 0.24 -3.26 -4.83
CA SER A 44 1.66 -3.02 -5.00
C SER A 44 1.91 -1.93 -6.04
N ALA A 45 3.00 -1.21 -5.83
CA ALA A 45 3.46 -0.24 -6.80
C ALA A 45 4.97 -0.07 -6.73
N SER A 46 5.55 0.37 -7.84
CA SER A 46 6.98 0.62 -7.95
C SER A 46 7.28 1.94 -8.67
N SER A 47 8.42 2.53 -8.33
CA SER A 47 9.00 3.68 -9.01
C SER A 47 10.42 3.34 -9.44
N GLN A 48 10.63 3.22 -10.75
CA GLN A 48 11.95 3.01 -11.35
C GLN A 48 12.88 4.20 -11.10
N ARG A 49 12.32 5.42 -11.11
CA ARG A 49 13.06 6.66 -10.82
C ARG A 49 13.60 6.65 -9.39
N ASP A 50 12.74 6.31 -8.43
CA ASP A 50 13.07 6.38 -7.01
C ASP A 50 13.69 5.08 -6.48
N LYS A 51 13.76 4.04 -7.32
CA LYS A 51 14.27 2.70 -7.01
C LYS A 51 13.61 2.08 -5.78
N LYS A 52 12.31 2.27 -5.67
CA LYS A 52 11.50 1.89 -4.51
C LYS A 52 10.20 1.23 -4.93
N CYS A 53 9.74 0.28 -4.13
CA CYS A 53 8.41 -0.31 -4.27
C CYS A 53 7.79 -0.55 -2.88
N PHE A 54 6.49 -0.84 -2.89
CA PHE A 54 5.80 -1.32 -1.70
C PHE A 54 4.84 -2.45 -2.06
N GLU A 55 4.54 -3.25 -1.05
CA GLU A 55 3.49 -4.27 -1.09
C GLU A 55 2.59 -4.10 0.14
N LEU A 56 1.29 -4.04 -0.09
CA LEU A 56 0.25 -4.06 0.93
C LEU A 56 -0.30 -5.47 1.01
N VAL A 57 -0.38 -6.02 2.22
CA VAL A 57 -1.04 -7.30 2.51
C VAL A 57 -1.95 -7.14 3.73
N TYR A 58 -2.72 -8.18 4.03
CA TYR A 58 -3.47 -8.30 5.28
C TYR A 58 -3.01 -9.53 6.04
N GLU A 59 -2.56 -9.34 7.29
CA GLU A 59 -1.95 -10.38 8.09
C GLU A 59 -2.53 -10.43 9.52
N PRO A 60 -2.79 -11.63 10.08
CA PRO A 60 -2.72 -12.93 9.41
C PRO A 60 -3.78 -13.06 8.30
N GLU A 61 -3.44 -13.81 7.26
CA GLU A 61 -4.36 -14.05 6.14
C GLU A 61 -5.62 -14.77 6.63
N GLY A 62 -6.79 -14.28 6.21
CA GLY A 62 -8.08 -14.86 6.61
C GLY A 62 -8.53 -14.59 8.05
N ASP A 63 -7.77 -13.85 8.85
CA ASP A 63 -8.13 -13.51 10.24
C ASP A 63 -8.83 -12.14 10.32
N PRO A 64 -10.14 -12.05 10.64
CA PRO A 64 -10.84 -10.78 10.79
C PRO A 64 -10.19 -9.81 11.80
N ASP A 65 -9.48 -10.34 12.80
CA ASP A 65 -8.76 -9.56 13.81
C ASP A 65 -7.33 -9.17 13.39
N GLY A 66 -6.95 -9.50 12.16
CA GLY A 66 -5.68 -9.13 11.52
C GLY A 66 -5.53 -7.63 11.30
N GLN A 67 -4.56 -7.28 10.45
CA GLN A 67 -4.26 -5.89 10.13
C GLN A 67 -3.57 -5.77 8.78
N PHE A 68 -3.69 -4.58 8.18
CA PHE A 68 -2.93 -4.22 7.00
C PHE A 68 -1.44 -4.06 7.34
N VAL A 69 -0.59 -4.62 6.49
CA VAL A 69 0.87 -4.51 6.58
C VAL A 69 1.40 -3.97 5.26
N ILE A 70 2.12 -2.86 5.31
CA ILE A 70 2.80 -2.26 4.17
C ILE A 70 4.28 -2.56 4.32
N TYR A 71 4.81 -3.38 3.41
CA TYR A 71 6.24 -3.60 3.26
C TYR A 71 6.81 -2.61 2.25
N VAL A 72 7.91 -1.96 2.59
CA VAL A 72 8.58 -0.99 1.73
C VAL A 72 9.96 -1.50 1.38
N PHE A 73 10.31 -1.47 0.10
CA PHE A 73 11.59 -1.97 -0.40
C PHE A 73 12.31 -0.95 -1.27
N SER A 74 13.64 -1.06 -1.34
CA SER A 74 14.43 -0.54 -2.45
C SER A 74 14.89 -1.67 -3.36
N PHE A 75 15.17 -1.37 -4.62
CA PHE A 75 15.78 -2.31 -5.59
C PHE A 75 16.89 -1.62 -6.40
N ASP A 76 17.74 -2.40 -7.09
CA ASP A 76 18.91 -1.84 -7.79
C ASP A 76 18.58 -1.08 -9.09
N GLY A 77 17.33 -1.17 -9.56
CA GLY A 77 16.82 -0.58 -10.80
C GLY A 77 16.85 -1.51 -12.01
N LYS A 78 17.40 -2.72 -11.88
CA LYS A 78 17.51 -3.72 -12.95
C LYS A 78 16.65 -4.95 -12.68
N ASN A 79 16.53 -5.35 -11.42
CA ASN A 79 15.75 -6.52 -11.05
C ASN A 79 15.00 -6.29 -9.73
N TYR A 80 13.69 -6.56 -9.75
CA TYR A 80 12.85 -6.58 -8.55
C TYR A 80 13.16 -7.76 -7.62
N ALA A 81 13.91 -8.76 -8.08
CA ALA A 81 14.35 -9.88 -7.24
C ALA A 81 15.42 -9.48 -6.21
N ASN A 82 16.14 -8.38 -6.45
CA ASN A 82 17.17 -7.87 -5.53
C ASN A 82 16.60 -6.71 -4.71
N THR A 83 15.62 -7.00 -3.86
CA THR A 83 15.04 -6.02 -2.95
C THR A 83 15.74 -5.99 -1.59
N THR A 84 15.78 -4.81 -0.99
CA THR A 84 16.14 -4.63 0.42
C THR A 84 14.95 -4.03 1.13
N LEU A 85 14.48 -4.71 2.19
CA LEU A 85 13.42 -4.20 3.05
C LEU A 85 13.92 -2.94 3.78
N LEU A 86 13.17 -1.86 3.64
CA LEU A 86 13.47 -0.57 4.24
C LEU A 86 12.61 -0.28 5.46
N ASP A 87 11.32 -0.63 5.40
CA ASP A 87 10.36 -0.30 6.46
C ASP A 87 9.16 -1.26 6.42
N ILE A 88 8.49 -1.40 7.56
CA ILE A 88 7.24 -2.13 7.72
C ILE A 88 6.28 -1.24 8.52
N LYS A 89 5.10 -0.97 7.94
CA LYS A 89 4.04 -0.22 8.64
C LYS A 89 2.82 -1.10 8.83
N LYS A 90 2.26 -1.10 10.03
CA LYS A 90 1.08 -1.91 10.39
C LYS A 90 -0.08 -1.04 10.85
N THR A 91 -1.29 -1.36 10.43
CA THR A 91 -2.49 -0.67 10.89
C THR A 91 -3.77 -1.46 10.61
N LYS A 92 -4.76 -1.34 11.50
CA LYS A 92 -6.13 -1.80 11.24
C LYS A 92 -6.97 -0.80 10.45
N SER A 93 -6.49 0.45 10.29
CA SER A 93 -7.26 1.51 9.64
C SER A 93 -6.91 1.61 8.17
N LYS A 94 -7.90 1.32 7.33
CA LYS A 94 -7.80 1.47 5.88
C LYS A 94 -7.49 2.91 5.45
N LYS A 95 -8.11 3.90 6.10
CA LYS A 95 -7.78 5.31 5.89
C LYS A 95 -6.30 5.59 6.15
N LYS A 96 -5.73 4.98 7.19
CA LYS A 96 -4.30 5.13 7.51
C LYS A 96 -3.41 4.44 6.49
N VAL A 97 -3.83 3.30 5.91
CA VAL A 97 -3.12 2.66 4.78
C VAL A 97 -2.95 3.64 3.61
N ILE A 98 -4.04 4.28 3.19
CA ILE A 98 -4.01 5.27 2.11
C ILE A 98 -3.02 6.40 2.42
N ILE A 99 -3.11 6.99 3.62
CA ILE A 99 -2.23 8.09 4.02
C ILE A 99 -0.76 7.65 3.94
N LEU A 100 -0.42 6.49 4.49
CA LEU A 100 0.95 5.99 4.51
C LEU A 100 1.49 5.70 3.11
N ILE A 101 0.68 5.13 2.22
CA ILE A 101 1.05 4.85 0.83
C ILE A 101 1.25 6.17 0.08
N GLU A 102 0.35 7.15 0.24
CA GLU A 102 0.52 8.45 -0.38
C GLU A 102 1.76 9.19 0.15
N GLU A 103 1.99 9.21 1.46
CA GLU A 103 3.20 9.81 2.04
C GLU A 103 4.48 9.16 1.49
N PHE A 104 4.44 7.85 1.27
CA PHE A 104 5.56 7.13 0.68
C PHE A 104 5.80 7.52 -0.79
N MET A 105 4.74 7.55 -1.61
CA MET A 105 4.85 7.85 -3.05
C MET A 105 5.19 9.31 -3.33
N TRP A 106 4.55 10.24 -2.60
CA TRP A 106 4.70 11.68 -2.79
C TRP A 106 5.88 12.26 -2.01
N GLY A 107 6.46 11.48 -1.07
CA GLY A 107 7.40 11.95 -0.07
C GLY A 107 6.70 12.76 1.03
N VAL A 108 7.36 12.88 2.18
CA VAL A 108 6.91 13.78 3.25
C VAL A 108 7.01 15.21 2.71
N LYS A 109 5.88 15.86 2.45
CA LYS A 109 5.86 17.31 2.23
C LYS A 109 6.34 17.96 3.52
N LYS A 110 7.54 18.53 3.50
CA LYS A 110 7.99 19.48 4.53
C LYS A 110 7.10 20.71 4.53
#